data_AF-A0A7V2KWB5-F1
#
_entry.id   AF-A0A7V2KWB5-F1
#
_cell.length_a   1.000
_cell.length_b   1.000
_cell.length_c   1.000
_cell.angle_alpha   90.00
_cell.angle_beta   90.00
_cell.angle_gamma   90.00
#
_symmetry.space_group_name_H-M   'P 1'
#
loop_
_entity.id
_entity.type
_entity.pdbx_description
1 polymer ?
#
loop_
_entity_poly.entity_id
_entity_poly.type
_entity_poly.pdbx_seq_one_letter_code
_entity_poly.pdbx_strand_id
1 'polypeptide(L)'
;MHYMPDTEDEDSAAETFWPEGYKQVIREEVRRTVAAQLSKKKRFRRVYRQGYSERFSSYEEFLDKVADMVVIGAENGADDAFDEIVDSLMEEEALPELRRYTGYFWPNALPRDVRKDLHQVIIDEYSQDDVYCFAYNVGYKNDFSTFDGYLNRIAELVENGTLNGANDALEGIYRSFMELNRLMPVRRYPRRLKMW
;
A
#
# COMPACT_ATOMS: atom_id res chain seq x y z
N MET A 1 -27.25 40.86 8.92
CA MET A 1 -26.15 40.43 8.04
C MET A 1 -24.99 40.05 8.94
N HIS A 2 -24.77 38.75 9.16
CA HIS A 2 -23.53 38.26 9.77
C HIS A 2 -22.59 37.92 8.62
N TYR A 3 -21.52 38.71 8.48
CA TYR A 3 -20.35 38.33 7.68
C TYR A 3 -19.59 37.32 8.52
N MET A 4 -19.70 36.03 8.17
CA MET A 4 -18.64 35.07 8.48
C MET A 4 -17.54 35.29 7.44
N PRO A 5 -16.30 35.60 7.83
CA PRO A 5 -15.17 35.51 6.92
C PRO A 5 -15.07 34.06 6.46
N ASP A 6 -14.94 33.86 5.16
CA ASP A 6 -14.69 32.57 4.54
C ASP A 6 -13.25 32.17 4.88
N THR A 7 -13.04 31.45 5.99
CA THR A 7 -11.71 31.02 6.45
C THR A 7 -11.28 29.67 5.88
N GLU A 8 -12.06 29.08 4.96
CA GLU A 8 -11.71 27.79 4.32
C GLU A 8 -10.36 27.85 3.56
N ASP A 9 -10.01 29.00 2.99
CA ASP A 9 -8.74 29.20 2.28
C ASP A 9 -7.55 29.48 3.23
N GLU A 10 -7.79 29.96 4.45
CA GLU A 10 -6.72 30.18 5.45
C GLU A 10 -6.40 28.90 6.26
N ASP A 11 -7.38 28.01 6.48
CA ASP A 11 -7.16 26.71 7.14
C ASP A 11 -6.49 25.67 6.20
N SER A 12 -6.69 25.78 4.88
CA SER A 12 -6.05 24.90 3.88
C SER A 12 -4.53 25.15 3.75
N ALA A 13 -4.00 26.23 4.33
CA ALA A 13 -2.58 26.58 4.26
C ALA A 13 -1.70 25.86 5.30
N ALA A 14 -2.29 25.10 6.24
CA ALA A 14 -1.56 24.42 7.32
C ALA A 14 -1.48 22.89 7.16
N GLU A 15 -2.16 22.29 6.18
CA GLU A 15 -2.16 20.83 5.99
C GLU A 15 -0.84 20.36 5.34
N THR A 16 0.08 19.86 6.16
CA THR A 16 1.27 19.17 5.65
C THR A 16 0.96 17.69 5.47
N PHE A 17 1.18 17.16 4.27
CA PHE A 17 0.95 15.74 3.98
C PHE A 17 2.25 14.93 4.05
N TRP A 18 2.10 13.63 4.32
CA TRP A 18 3.20 12.70 4.15
C TRP A 18 3.57 12.52 2.67
N PRO A 19 4.85 12.20 2.36
CA PRO A 19 5.24 11.70 1.04
C PRO A 19 4.44 10.45 0.67
N GLU A 20 4.05 10.33 -0.60
CA GLU A 20 3.19 9.24 -1.12
C GLU A 20 3.64 8.74 -2.50
N GLY A 21 4.87 9.05 -2.92
CA GLY A 21 5.46 8.61 -4.20
C GLY A 21 5.54 7.09 -4.31
N TYR A 22 5.74 6.38 -3.20
CA TYR A 22 5.60 4.92 -3.15
C TYR A 22 4.23 4.42 -3.65
N LYS A 23 3.13 5.17 -3.45
CA LYS A 23 1.80 4.80 -3.98
C LYS A 23 1.79 4.80 -5.51
N GLN A 24 2.58 5.67 -6.16
CA GLN A 24 2.70 5.68 -7.61
C GLN A 24 3.39 4.41 -8.12
N VAL A 25 4.49 4.01 -7.47
CA VAL A 25 5.17 2.74 -7.78
C VAL A 25 4.20 1.57 -7.63
N ILE A 26 3.42 1.51 -6.54
CA ILE A 26 2.41 0.46 -6.36
C ILE A 26 1.37 0.49 -7.49
N ARG A 27 0.81 1.66 -7.81
CA ARG A 27 -0.24 1.81 -8.83
C ARG A 27 0.19 1.40 -10.22
N GLU A 28 1.44 1.64 -10.58
CA GLU A 28 1.96 1.32 -11.91
C GLU A 28 2.53 -0.10 -11.96
N GLU A 29 3.46 -0.41 -11.07
CA GLU A 29 4.31 -1.59 -11.15
C GLU A 29 3.60 -2.85 -10.65
N VAL A 30 2.87 -2.77 -9.54
CA VAL A 30 2.04 -3.88 -9.06
C VAL A 30 0.91 -4.16 -10.06
N ARG A 31 0.24 -3.11 -10.54
CA ARG A 31 -0.84 -3.26 -11.54
C ARG A 31 -0.34 -3.95 -12.80
N ARG A 32 0.76 -3.46 -13.38
CA ARG A 32 1.38 -4.03 -14.59
C ARG A 32 1.75 -5.50 -14.37
N THR A 33 2.36 -5.81 -13.24
CA THR A 33 2.79 -7.16 -12.88
C THR A 33 1.62 -8.11 -12.71
N VAL A 34 0.58 -7.70 -11.99
CA VAL A 34 -0.61 -8.51 -11.74
C VAL A 34 -1.39 -8.73 -13.04
N ALA A 35 -1.66 -7.67 -13.81
CA ALA A 35 -2.36 -7.77 -15.10
C ALA A 35 -1.61 -8.69 -16.10
N ALA A 36 -0.29 -8.59 -16.17
CA ALA A 36 0.53 -9.47 -17.00
C ALA A 36 0.46 -10.94 -16.56
N GLN A 37 0.36 -11.21 -15.26
CA GLN A 37 0.19 -12.59 -14.77
C GLN A 37 -1.20 -13.13 -15.04
N LEU A 38 -2.24 -12.32 -14.79
CA LEU A 38 -3.64 -12.68 -15.00
C LEU A 38 -3.92 -13.00 -16.47
N SER A 39 -3.43 -12.16 -17.39
CA SER A 39 -3.61 -12.35 -18.84
C SER A 39 -2.91 -13.59 -19.39
N LYS A 40 -1.74 -13.97 -18.85
CA LYS A 40 -0.99 -15.16 -19.28
C LYS A 40 -1.73 -16.47 -19.03
N LYS A 41 -2.68 -16.51 -18.10
CA LYS A 41 -3.35 -17.74 -17.69
C LYS A 41 -4.86 -17.59 -17.78
N LYS A 42 -5.49 -18.39 -18.67
CA LYS A 42 -6.97 -18.49 -18.78
C LYS A 42 -7.64 -19.15 -17.56
N ARG A 43 -7.00 -19.16 -16.39
CA ARG A 43 -7.43 -19.81 -15.14
C ARG A 43 -8.77 -19.28 -14.65
N PHE A 44 -9.03 -17.98 -14.83
CA PHE A 44 -10.27 -17.36 -14.37
C PHE A 44 -11.38 -17.33 -15.40
N ARG A 45 -11.20 -17.87 -16.62
CA ARG A 45 -12.28 -17.88 -17.62
C ARG A 45 -13.50 -18.65 -17.15
N ARG A 46 -13.30 -19.75 -16.43
CA ARG A 46 -14.40 -20.53 -15.86
C ARG A 46 -15.15 -19.74 -14.79
N VAL A 47 -14.42 -19.14 -13.85
CA VAL A 47 -14.99 -18.31 -12.78
C VAL A 47 -15.79 -17.14 -13.37
N TYR A 48 -15.21 -16.44 -14.35
CA TYR A 48 -15.88 -15.35 -15.07
C TYR A 48 -17.21 -15.79 -15.67
N ARG A 49 -17.21 -16.87 -16.48
CA ARG A 49 -18.42 -17.36 -17.15
C ARG A 49 -19.49 -17.87 -16.17
N GLN A 50 -19.08 -18.37 -15.00
CA GLN A 50 -20.01 -18.98 -14.06
C GLN A 50 -20.64 -17.97 -13.10
N GLY A 51 -19.94 -16.90 -12.72
CA GLY A 51 -20.42 -15.99 -11.67
C GLY A 51 -20.37 -14.50 -11.98
N TYR A 52 -19.74 -14.09 -13.09
CA TYR A 52 -19.38 -12.68 -13.31
C TYR A 52 -19.67 -12.14 -14.71
N SER A 53 -20.06 -12.96 -15.68
CA SER A 53 -20.35 -12.53 -17.05
C SER A 53 -21.56 -11.62 -17.20
N GLU A 54 -22.46 -11.61 -16.23
CA GLU A 54 -23.61 -10.69 -16.20
C GLU A 54 -23.24 -9.32 -15.61
N ARG A 55 -22.10 -9.21 -14.92
CA ARG A 55 -21.67 -8.00 -14.20
C ARG A 55 -20.54 -7.25 -14.88
N PHE A 56 -19.72 -7.95 -15.65
CA PHE A 56 -18.62 -7.39 -16.41
C PHE A 56 -18.89 -7.61 -17.88
N SER A 57 -18.62 -6.59 -18.69
CA SER A 57 -18.91 -6.60 -20.13
C SER A 57 -17.94 -7.52 -20.89
N SER A 58 -16.76 -7.77 -20.31
CA SER A 58 -15.74 -8.63 -20.89
C SER A 58 -14.92 -9.36 -19.83
N TYR A 59 -14.19 -10.40 -20.25
CA TYR A 59 -13.26 -11.13 -19.39
C TYR A 59 -12.08 -10.24 -18.99
N GLU A 60 -11.65 -9.39 -19.91
CA GLU A 60 -10.57 -8.44 -19.74
C GLU A 60 -10.91 -7.39 -18.67
N GLU A 61 -12.12 -6.81 -18.73
CA GLU A 61 -12.63 -5.88 -17.71
C GLU A 61 -12.67 -6.54 -16.32
N PHE A 62 -13.09 -7.81 -16.25
CA PHE A 62 -13.05 -8.58 -15.01
C PHE A 62 -11.62 -8.76 -14.47
N LEU A 63 -10.65 -9.06 -15.33
CA LEU A 63 -9.24 -9.19 -14.92
C LEU A 63 -8.64 -7.85 -14.49
N ASP A 64 -8.97 -6.75 -15.18
CA ASP A 64 -8.57 -5.40 -14.80
C ASP A 64 -9.12 -5.05 -13.42
N LYS A 65 -10.39 -5.36 -13.15
CA LYS A 65 -10.97 -5.13 -11.83
C LYS A 65 -10.25 -5.91 -10.72
N VAL A 66 -9.89 -7.17 -10.98
CA VAL A 66 -9.10 -7.99 -10.04
C VAL A 66 -7.73 -7.35 -9.82
N ALA A 67 -7.05 -6.89 -10.87
CA ALA A 67 -5.75 -6.23 -10.74
C ALA A 67 -5.84 -4.95 -9.91
N ASP A 68 -6.85 -4.11 -10.15
CA ASP A 68 -7.07 -2.88 -9.39
C ASP A 68 -7.37 -3.17 -7.91
N MET A 69 -8.07 -4.26 -7.60
CA MET A 69 -8.32 -4.66 -6.22
C MET A 69 -7.04 -5.06 -5.49
N VAL A 70 -6.14 -5.77 -6.16
CA VAL A 70 -4.83 -6.15 -5.59
C VAL A 70 -3.97 -4.91 -5.36
N VAL A 71 -4.00 -3.95 -6.28
CA VAL A 71 -3.29 -2.66 -6.14
C VAL A 71 -3.81 -1.88 -4.95
N ILE A 72 -5.13 -1.79 -4.76
CA ILE A 72 -5.73 -1.11 -3.62
C ILE A 72 -5.36 -1.82 -2.31
N GLY A 73 -5.38 -3.15 -2.28
CA GLY A 73 -4.89 -3.91 -1.13
C GLY A 73 -3.43 -3.62 -0.80
N ALA A 74 -2.58 -3.56 -1.83
CA ALA A 74 -1.17 -3.23 -1.68
C ALA A 74 -0.96 -1.80 -1.14
N GLU A 75 -1.69 -0.81 -1.67
CA GLU A 75 -1.67 0.58 -1.16
C GLU A 75 -2.09 0.61 0.31
N ASN A 76 -3.19 -0.05 0.67
CA ASN A 76 -3.69 -0.04 2.05
C ASN A 76 -2.73 -0.74 3.02
N GLY A 77 -2.14 -1.87 2.64
CA GLY A 77 -1.16 -2.54 3.51
C GLY A 77 0.15 -1.76 3.67
N ALA A 78 0.55 -0.99 2.66
CA ALA A 78 1.64 -0.03 2.79
C ALA A 78 1.25 1.10 3.75
N ASP A 79 0.00 1.55 3.69
CA ASP A 79 -0.52 2.59 4.57
C ASP A 79 -0.58 2.15 6.02
N ASP A 80 -1.12 0.97 6.27
CA ASP A 80 -1.18 0.36 7.61
C ASP A 80 0.23 0.22 8.22
N ALA A 81 1.23 -0.17 7.41
CA ALA A 81 2.61 -0.26 7.87
C ALA A 81 3.22 1.11 8.23
N PHE A 82 2.90 2.16 7.47
CA PHE A 82 3.33 3.52 7.82
C PHE A 82 2.66 4.01 9.09
N ASP A 83 1.38 3.70 9.29
CA ASP A 83 0.66 4.08 10.50
C ASP A 83 1.30 3.40 11.73
N GLU A 84 1.60 2.10 11.67
CA GLU A 84 2.32 1.39 12.75
C GLU A 84 3.72 1.96 13.03
N ILE A 85 4.45 2.35 11.97
CA ILE A 85 5.75 3.00 12.11
C ILE A 85 5.59 4.34 12.82
N VAL A 86 4.67 5.19 12.32
CA VAL A 86 4.43 6.52 12.86
C VAL A 86 4.02 6.47 14.32
N ASP A 87 3.12 5.55 14.69
CA ASP A 87 2.73 5.31 16.08
C ASP A 87 3.97 4.98 16.93
N SER A 88 4.87 4.12 16.44
CA SER A 88 6.12 3.80 17.13
C SER A 88 7.05 5.01 17.27
N LEU A 89 7.10 5.90 16.26
CA LEU A 89 7.89 7.14 16.34
C LEU A 89 7.32 8.09 17.39
N MET A 90 5.99 8.17 17.51
CA MET A 90 5.30 9.07 18.45
C MET A 90 5.36 8.58 19.89
N GLU A 91 5.34 7.26 20.09
CA GLU A 91 5.42 6.63 21.41
C GLU A 91 6.87 6.40 21.87
N GLU A 92 7.86 6.79 21.04
CA GLU A 92 9.29 6.55 21.26
C GLU A 92 9.61 5.05 21.52
N GLU A 93 8.85 4.16 20.87
CA GLU A 93 8.96 2.71 21.00
C GLU A 93 9.89 2.10 19.94
N ALA A 94 10.24 0.83 20.10
CA ALA A 94 10.98 0.11 19.07
C ALA A 94 10.16 0.01 17.78
N LEU A 95 10.84 0.04 16.62
CA LEU A 95 10.16 -0.17 15.33
C LEU A 95 9.39 -1.49 15.31
N PRO A 96 8.26 -1.56 14.60
CA PRO A 96 7.42 -2.76 14.59
C PRO A 96 8.19 -3.98 14.05
N GLU A 97 7.78 -5.15 14.53
CA GLU A 97 8.35 -6.41 14.07
C GLU A 97 7.96 -6.70 12.61
N LEU A 98 8.84 -7.39 11.90
CA LEU A 98 8.59 -7.76 10.51
C LEU A 98 7.61 -8.95 10.46
N ARG A 99 6.32 -8.67 10.31
CA ARG A 99 5.29 -9.70 10.20
C ARG A 99 5.12 -10.15 8.75
N ARG A 100 5.71 -11.29 8.39
CA ARG A 100 5.55 -11.90 7.06
C ARG A 100 4.55 -13.04 7.09
N TYR A 101 3.63 -13.06 6.14
CA TYR A 101 2.75 -14.22 5.95
C TYR A 101 3.53 -15.46 5.54
N THR A 102 3.05 -16.62 5.98
CA THR A 102 3.67 -17.94 5.74
C THR A 102 3.44 -18.47 4.34
N GLY A 103 2.48 -17.91 3.59
CA GLY A 103 2.17 -18.28 2.21
C GLY A 103 1.68 -17.08 1.40
N TYR A 104 2.12 -16.99 0.14
CA TYR A 104 1.76 -15.93 -0.79
C TYR A 104 0.80 -16.42 -1.85
N PHE A 105 -0.27 -15.67 -2.09
CA PHE A 105 -1.24 -15.98 -3.13
C PHE A 105 -0.68 -15.66 -4.53
N TRP A 106 -1.10 -16.43 -5.54
CA TRP A 106 -0.92 -16.03 -6.93
C TRP A 106 -2.04 -15.07 -7.33
N PRO A 107 -1.84 -14.06 -8.19
CA PRO A 107 -0.57 -13.59 -8.76
C PRO A 107 0.37 -12.97 -7.73
N ASN A 108 1.68 -13.09 -7.96
CA ASN A 108 2.67 -12.45 -7.10
C ASN A 108 2.66 -10.94 -7.37
N ALA A 109 2.13 -10.15 -6.44
CA ALA A 109 2.00 -8.71 -6.57
C ALA A 109 3.35 -7.97 -6.53
N LEU A 110 4.29 -8.42 -5.69
CA LEU A 110 5.59 -7.77 -5.46
C LEU A 110 6.75 -8.73 -5.77
N PRO A 111 7.07 -8.96 -7.06
CA PRO A 111 8.33 -9.59 -7.45
C PRO A 111 9.52 -8.72 -7.05
N ARG A 112 10.72 -9.32 -7.08
CA ARG A 112 11.95 -8.69 -6.59
C ARG A 112 12.24 -7.31 -7.18
N ASP A 113 12.00 -7.12 -8.47
CA ASP A 113 12.31 -5.85 -9.15
C ASP A 113 11.37 -4.73 -8.67
N VAL A 114 10.06 -4.99 -8.64
CA VAL A 114 9.06 -4.05 -8.11
C VAL A 114 9.33 -3.73 -6.63
N ARG A 115 9.73 -4.74 -5.86
CA ARG A 115 10.12 -4.56 -4.46
C ARG A 115 11.32 -3.61 -4.34
N LYS A 116 12.35 -3.79 -5.16
CA LYS A 116 13.52 -2.92 -5.18
C LYS A 116 13.15 -1.47 -5.53
N ASP A 117 12.27 -1.28 -6.52
CA ASP A 117 11.82 0.07 -6.92
C ASP A 117 11.03 0.73 -5.80
N LEU A 118 10.17 -0.03 -5.12
CA LEU A 118 9.43 0.41 -3.94
C LEU A 118 10.36 0.76 -2.77
N HIS A 119 11.36 -0.07 -2.51
CA HIS A 119 12.38 0.18 -1.48
C HIS A 119 13.08 1.51 -1.71
N GLN A 120 13.52 1.73 -2.95
CA GLN A 120 14.33 2.88 -3.30
C GLN A 120 13.52 4.17 -3.18
N VAL A 121 12.27 4.19 -3.67
CA VAL A 121 11.43 5.40 -3.56
C VAL A 121 11.15 5.75 -2.09
N ILE A 122 10.96 4.76 -1.22
CA ILE A 122 10.78 5.01 0.22
C ILE A 122 12.04 5.64 0.82
N ILE A 123 13.22 5.11 0.51
CA ILE A 123 14.48 5.71 0.99
C ILE A 123 14.62 7.14 0.46
N ASP A 124 14.40 7.35 -0.83
CA ASP A 124 14.57 8.66 -1.47
C ASP A 124 13.63 9.70 -0.84
N GLU A 125 12.36 9.35 -0.66
CA GLU A 125 11.34 10.23 -0.07
C GLU A 125 11.62 10.55 1.40
N TYR A 126 11.86 9.52 2.20
CA TYR A 126 11.92 9.66 3.65
C TYR A 126 13.32 10.03 4.18
N SER A 127 14.36 9.97 3.33
CA SER A 127 15.69 10.51 3.67
C SER A 127 15.73 12.02 3.81
N GLN A 128 14.77 12.72 3.18
CA GLN A 128 14.65 14.18 3.24
C GLN A 128 13.55 14.62 4.23
N ASP A 129 12.91 13.67 4.93
CA ASP A 129 11.82 13.98 5.84
C ASP A 129 12.35 14.29 7.24
N ASP A 130 12.03 15.50 7.73
CA ASP A 130 12.50 15.99 9.02
C ASP A 130 12.04 15.12 10.20
N VAL A 131 10.86 14.49 10.10
CA VAL A 131 10.32 13.63 11.18
C VAL A 131 11.17 12.38 11.32
N TYR A 132 11.54 11.75 10.21
CA TYR A 132 12.38 10.54 10.20
C TYR A 132 13.82 10.87 10.62
N CYS A 133 14.35 12.02 10.16
CA CYS A 133 15.65 12.51 10.60
C CYS A 133 15.67 12.76 12.12
N PHE A 134 14.63 13.39 12.65
CA PHE A 134 14.49 13.66 14.07
C PHE A 134 14.37 12.37 14.87
N ALA A 135 13.43 11.49 14.52
CA ALA A 135 13.19 10.21 15.19
C ALA A 135 14.47 9.35 15.25
N TYR A 136 15.24 9.30 14.16
CA TYR A 136 16.53 8.62 14.16
C TYR A 136 17.48 9.17 15.23
N ASN A 137 17.64 10.49 15.30
CA ASN A 137 18.59 11.11 16.20
C ASN A 137 18.22 11.00 17.68
N VAL A 138 16.92 10.98 17.99
CA VAL A 138 16.43 10.98 19.39
C VAL A 138 16.12 9.59 19.92
N GLY A 139 15.57 8.69 19.10
CA GLY A 139 15.09 7.37 19.55
C GLY A 139 15.93 6.20 19.04
N TYR A 140 16.34 6.23 17.76
CA TYR A 140 16.82 5.01 17.09
C TYR A 140 18.34 4.94 16.84
N LYS A 141 19.10 5.98 17.19
CA LYS A 141 20.55 6.05 16.94
C LYS A 141 21.36 4.95 17.66
N ASN A 142 20.84 4.46 18.78
CA ASN A 142 21.48 3.37 19.53
C ASN A 142 21.22 1.99 18.92
N ASP A 143 20.08 1.84 18.22
CA ASP A 143 19.67 0.57 17.60
C ASP A 143 20.17 0.45 16.15
N PHE A 144 20.35 1.58 15.46
CA PHE A 144 20.81 1.63 14.08
C PHE A 144 22.10 2.44 13.95
N SER A 145 23.16 1.76 13.52
CA SER A 145 24.50 2.35 13.37
C SER A 145 24.56 3.51 12.36
N THR A 146 23.62 3.60 11.44
CA THR A 146 23.52 4.64 10.40
C THR A 146 22.07 5.00 10.13
N PHE A 147 21.82 6.23 9.69
CA PHE A 147 20.49 6.66 9.24
C PHE A 147 20.01 5.83 8.04
N ASP A 148 20.91 5.49 7.12
CA ASP A 148 20.62 4.59 6.01
C ASP A 148 20.13 3.21 6.51
N GLY A 149 20.77 2.65 7.55
CA GLY A 149 20.34 1.39 8.16
C GLY A 149 18.93 1.46 8.74
N TYR A 150 18.59 2.59 9.37
CA TYR A 150 17.25 2.87 9.87
C TYR A 150 16.22 2.98 8.72
N LEU A 151 16.51 3.76 7.67
CA LEU A 151 15.60 3.90 6.52
C LEU A 151 15.45 2.60 5.73
N ASN A 152 16.50 1.79 5.62
CA ASN A 152 16.40 0.45 5.04
C ASN A 152 15.40 -0.41 5.82
N ARG A 153 15.40 -0.30 7.15
CA ARG A 153 14.44 -1.02 7.99
C ARG A 153 13.01 -0.54 7.80
N ILE A 154 12.80 0.78 7.70
CA ILE A 154 11.50 1.38 7.37
C ILE A 154 11.00 0.86 6.02
N ALA A 155 11.83 0.91 4.99
CA ALA A 155 11.49 0.41 3.66
C ALA A 155 11.12 -1.08 3.68
N GLU A 156 11.89 -1.93 4.39
CA GLU A 156 11.55 -3.34 4.57
C GLU A 156 10.18 -3.55 5.22
N LEU A 157 9.82 -2.75 6.24
CA LEU A 157 8.52 -2.85 6.91
C LEU A 157 7.38 -2.52 5.95
N VAL A 158 7.49 -1.41 5.23
CA VAL A 158 6.50 -0.95 4.26
C VAL A 158 6.37 -1.92 3.08
N GLU A 159 7.47 -2.46 2.57
CA GLU A 159 7.43 -3.51 1.55
C GLU A 159 6.63 -4.74 2.00
N ASN A 160 6.80 -5.16 3.25
CA ASN A 160 6.08 -6.31 3.79
C ASN A 160 4.61 -5.97 4.04
N GLY A 161 4.30 -4.77 4.54
CA GLY A 161 2.92 -4.27 4.63
C GLY A 161 2.23 -4.26 3.27
N THR A 162 2.90 -3.72 2.25
CA THR A 162 2.42 -3.71 0.86
C THR A 162 2.12 -5.12 0.36
N LEU A 163 3.03 -6.06 0.61
CA LEU A 163 2.83 -7.45 0.21
C LEU A 163 1.68 -8.10 0.98
N ASN A 164 1.58 -7.89 2.29
CA ASN A 164 0.51 -8.44 3.13
C ASN A 164 -0.86 -7.93 2.66
N GLY A 165 -1.03 -6.62 2.47
CA GLY A 165 -2.29 -6.05 1.98
C GLY A 165 -2.66 -6.54 0.58
N ALA A 166 -1.68 -6.77 -0.31
CA ALA A 166 -1.94 -7.42 -1.59
C ALA A 166 -2.45 -8.86 -1.42
N ASN A 167 -1.92 -9.62 -0.46
CA ASN A 167 -2.40 -10.98 -0.17
C ASN A 167 -3.78 -10.97 0.48
N ASP A 168 -4.08 -10.04 1.37
CA ASP A 168 -5.40 -9.93 2.01
C ASP A 168 -6.48 -9.66 0.96
N ALA A 169 -6.18 -8.77 0.00
CA ALA A 169 -7.06 -8.54 -1.15
C ALA A 169 -7.21 -9.80 -2.01
N LEU A 170 -6.12 -10.52 -2.30
CA LEU A 170 -6.18 -11.77 -3.07
C LEU A 170 -6.97 -12.86 -2.34
N GLU A 171 -6.81 -12.99 -1.03
CA GLU A 171 -7.55 -13.94 -0.22
C GLU A 171 -9.04 -13.67 -0.32
N GLY A 172 -9.45 -12.41 -0.12
CA GLY A 172 -10.85 -12.03 -0.21
C GLY A 172 -11.43 -12.22 -1.62
N ILE A 173 -10.66 -11.95 -2.67
CA ILE A 173 -11.02 -12.27 -4.06
C ILE A 173 -11.23 -13.77 -4.24
N TYR A 174 -10.31 -14.60 -3.73
CA TYR A 174 -10.42 -16.06 -3.84
C TYR A 174 -11.61 -16.62 -3.08
N ARG A 175 -11.93 -16.07 -1.90
CA ARG A 175 -13.16 -16.40 -1.17
C ARG A 175 -14.40 -16.06 -1.99
N SER A 176 -14.46 -14.86 -2.60
CA SER A 176 -15.55 -14.49 -3.52
C SER A 176 -15.66 -15.42 -4.73
N PHE A 177 -14.55 -15.97 -5.23
CA PHE A 177 -14.56 -16.94 -6.32
C PHE A 177 -15.09 -18.31 -5.90
N MET A 178 -14.69 -18.79 -4.72
CA MET A 178 -15.13 -20.09 -4.20
C MET A 178 -16.64 -20.11 -3.92
N GLU A 179 -17.18 -18.99 -3.44
CA GLU A 179 -18.60 -18.85 -3.11
C GLU A 179 -19.44 -18.34 -4.29
N LEU A 180 -18.81 -17.99 -5.42
CA LEU A 180 -19.46 -17.31 -6.57
C LEU A 180 -20.24 -16.05 -6.16
N ASN A 181 -19.75 -15.36 -5.13
CA ASN A 181 -20.36 -14.18 -4.55
C ASN A 181 -20.00 -12.90 -5.34
N ARG A 182 -20.45 -11.74 -4.87
CA ARG A 182 -19.91 -10.46 -5.36
C ARG A 182 -18.44 -10.34 -4.96
N LEU A 183 -17.63 -9.74 -5.84
CA LEU A 183 -16.31 -9.28 -5.44
C LEU A 183 -16.47 -8.30 -4.27
N MET A 184 -15.62 -8.45 -3.27
CA MET A 184 -15.60 -7.56 -2.12
C MET A 184 -15.37 -6.10 -2.57
N PRO A 185 -16.00 -5.12 -1.89
CA PRO A 185 -15.62 -3.73 -2.11
C PRO A 185 -14.20 -3.50 -1.62
N VAL A 186 -13.42 -2.74 -2.38
CA VAL A 186 -12.11 -2.24 -1.99
C VAL A 186 -12.12 -0.72 -2.09
N ARG A 187 -11.47 -0.04 -1.16
CA ARG A 187 -11.40 1.42 -1.10
C ARG A 187 -9.99 1.84 -0.71
N ARG A 188 -9.48 2.87 -1.37
CA ARG A 188 -8.23 3.54 -0.99
C ARG A 188 -8.49 4.42 0.21
N TYR A 189 -7.48 4.56 1.06
CA TYR A 189 -7.49 5.57 2.11
C TYR A 189 -7.25 6.97 1.54
N PRO A 190 -7.77 8.02 2.22
CA PRO A 190 -7.40 9.40 1.92
C PRO A 190 -5.90 9.61 2.15
N ARG A 191 -5.37 10.75 1.67
CA ARG A 191 -3.97 11.12 1.93
C ARG A 191 -3.74 11.28 3.43
N ARG A 192 -2.58 10.82 3.92
CA ARG A 192 -2.22 10.96 5.33
C ARG A 192 -1.74 12.37 5.63
N LEU A 193 -2.38 13.01 6.60
CA LEU A 193 -1.96 14.28 7.17
C LEU A 193 -0.83 14.05 8.19
N LYS A 194 0.16 14.94 8.21
CA LYS A 194 1.10 15.05 9.33
C LYS A 194 0.38 15.79 10.45
N MET A 195 0.00 15.08 11.50
CA MET A 195 -0.68 15.67 12.64
C MET A 195 0.33 16.26 13.63
N TRP A 196 1.10 17.27 13.23
CA TRP A 196 2.01 18.01 14.11
C TRP A 196 2.52 19.32 13.50
#